data_AF-A0A832XA21-F1
#
_entry.id   AF-A0A832XA21-F1
#
_cell.length_a   1.000
_cell.length_b   1.000
_cell.length_c   1.000
_cell.angle_alpha   90.00
_cell.angle_beta   90.00
_cell.angle_gamma   90.00
#
_symmetry.space_group_name_H-M   'P 1'
#
loop_
_entity.id
_entity.type
_entity.pdbx_description
1 polymer ?
#
loop_
_entity_poly.entity_id
_entity_poly.type
_entity_poly.pdbx_seq_one_letter_code
_entity_poly.pdbx_strand_id
1 'polypeptide(L)'
;MTFKEIILGTSPFIFAPQFGHRTRLYELDFENQPENIAKVLDKSYEMGVHKILLNRSKDLESALDISIQNSNQWEVIGKTDVANFDEDLSVFSKYNTKTIILDGFFVDENIENNSCDNISYYLEQIKSSGFVPAIETRTPFKNIPKIVKSEIMADFDEIMLPLNFYGYMMDCNFLNNENKQKIQDLLSKLNKKIIVNRTLATGILQPEEAYKFLVNVDNIDSVCVGVAKVEEAEETFSIINKYKS
;
A
#
# COMPACT_ATOMS: atom_id res chain seq x y z
N MET A 1 12.20 -13.01 11.27
CA MET A 1 11.72 -11.67 10.89
C MET A 1 11.20 -11.79 9.46
N THR A 2 10.04 -11.20 9.17
CA THR A 2 9.24 -11.56 8.00
C THR A 2 9.39 -10.56 6.86
N PHE A 3 9.34 -9.26 7.12
CA PHE A 3 9.47 -8.20 6.12
C PHE A 3 10.80 -7.44 6.21
N LYS A 4 11.21 -6.80 5.10
CA LYS A 4 12.48 -6.07 4.96
C LYS A 4 12.29 -4.60 4.59
N GLU A 5 11.11 -4.22 4.13
CA GLU A 5 10.86 -2.86 3.64
C GLU A 5 9.65 -2.24 4.35
N ILE A 6 9.72 -0.92 4.55
CA ILE A 6 8.63 -0.10 5.06
C ILE A 6 8.28 0.88 3.95
N ILE A 7 6.99 1.00 3.65
CA ILE A 7 6.43 1.92 2.68
C ILE A 7 5.51 2.88 3.45
N LEU A 8 5.72 4.18 3.25
CA LEU A 8 4.80 5.19 3.75
C LEU A 8 3.52 5.18 2.90
N GLY A 9 2.42 4.77 3.52
CA GLY A 9 1.09 4.85 2.96
C GLY A 9 0.54 6.27 3.06
N THR A 10 -0.11 6.74 1.99
CA THR A 10 -0.53 8.14 1.87
C THR A 10 -2.03 8.35 2.02
N SER A 11 -2.78 7.31 2.41
CA SER A 11 -4.24 7.39 2.62
C SER A 11 -4.71 8.54 3.54
N PRO A 12 -4.00 8.93 4.61
CA PRO A 12 -4.38 10.09 5.40
C PRO A 12 -4.37 11.41 4.59
N PHE A 13 -3.38 11.57 3.69
CA PHE A 13 -3.17 12.80 2.90
C PHE A 13 -4.14 12.96 1.73
N ILE A 14 -4.90 11.92 1.40
CA ILE A 14 -5.97 11.94 0.39
C ILE A 14 -7.36 11.77 1.01
N PHE A 15 -7.47 11.94 2.33
CA PHE A 15 -8.74 11.92 3.07
C PHE A 15 -9.54 10.65 2.85
N ALA A 16 -8.84 9.50 2.78
CA ALA A 16 -9.48 8.26 2.43
C ALA A 16 -10.62 7.93 3.45
N PRO A 17 -11.82 7.56 2.99
CA PRO A 17 -13.02 7.52 3.83
C PRO A 17 -12.98 6.47 4.94
N GLN A 18 -12.07 5.49 4.86
CA GLN A 18 -11.96 4.42 5.85
C GLN A 18 -11.57 4.89 7.27
N PHE A 19 -11.08 6.13 7.44
CA PHE A 19 -10.74 6.67 8.75
C PHE A 19 -11.94 7.25 9.51
N GLY A 20 -13.14 7.25 8.90
CA GLY A 20 -14.37 7.74 9.51
C GLY A 20 -14.26 9.21 9.90
N HIS A 21 -14.62 9.56 11.14
CA HIS A 21 -14.58 10.96 11.60
C HIS A 21 -13.19 11.60 11.55
N ARG A 22 -12.10 10.81 11.61
CA ARG A 22 -10.73 11.35 11.48
C ARG A 22 -10.43 11.87 10.09
N THR A 23 -11.13 11.39 9.05
CA THR A 23 -10.99 11.91 7.69
C THR A 23 -11.18 13.43 7.65
N ARG A 24 -12.15 13.97 8.42
CA ARG A 24 -12.38 15.41 8.49
C ARG A 24 -11.24 16.17 9.17
N LEU A 25 -10.57 15.55 10.15
CA LEU A 25 -9.40 16.15 10.78
C LEU A 25 -8.23 16.20 9.80
N TYR A 26 -8.00 15.12 9.04
CA TYR A 26 -6.97 15.10 8.01
C TYR A 26 -7.24 16.14 6.92
N GLU A 27 -8.49 16.31 6.50
CA GLU A 27 -8.88 17.37 5.56
C GLU A 27 -8.50 18.76 6.09
N LEU A 28 -8.81 19.06 7.35
CA LEU A 28 -8.42 20.33 7.98
C LEU A 28 -6.89 20.52 8.08
N ASP A 29 -6.14 19.43 8.26
CA ASP A 29 -4.69 19.46 8.45
C ASP A 29 -3.91 19.51 7.11
N PHE A 30 -4.44 18.94 6.03
CA PHE A 30 -3.69 18.76 4.76
C PHE A 30 -4.33 19.34 3.50
N GLU A 31 -5.63 19.61 3.46
CA GLU A 31 -6.26 20.15 2.25
C GLU A 31 -5.68 21.53 1.95
N ASN A 32 -5.14 21.70 0.74
CA ASN A 32 -4.40 22.89 0.31
C ASN A 32 -3.20 23.25 1.23
N GLN A 33 -2.63 22.27 1.93
CA GLN A 33 -1.53 22.46 2.89
C GLN A 33 -0.39 21.44 2.63
N PRO A 34 0.25 21.46 1.46
CA PRO A 34 1.30 20.53 1.10
C PRO A 34 2.51 20.58 2.05
N GLU A 35 2.80 21.73 2.68
CA GLU A 35 3.87 21.87 3.67
C GLU A 35 3.62 21.03 4.93
N ASN A 36 2.36 20.82 5.32
CA ASN A 36 2.03 19.98 6.46
C ASN A 36 2.23 18.49 6.13
N ILE A 37 1.87 18.08 4.92
CA ILE A 37 2.17 16.73 4.44
C ILE A 37 3.68 16.53 4.37
N ALA A 38 4.43 17.49 3.80
CA ALA A 38 5.89 17.41 3.63
C ALA A 38 6.62 17.23 4.97
N LYS A 39 6.17 17.89 6.05
CA LYS A 39 6.73 17.65 7.41
C LYS A 39 6.62 16.19 7.84
N VAL A 40 5.49 15.53 7.54
CA VAL A 40 5.28 14.11 7.86
C VAL A 40 6.14 13.23 6.95
N LEU A 41 6.27 13.58 5.66
CA LEU A 41 7.17 12.87 4.73
C LEU A 41 8.61 12.93 5.23
N ASP A 42 9.13 14.13 5.46
CA ASP A 42 10.51 14.36 5.90
C ASP A 42 10.79 13.61 7.19
N LYS A 43 9.86 13.67 8.15
CA LYS A 43 10.01 12.91 9.38
C LYS A 43 10.04 11.40 9.13
N SER A 44 9.15 10.88 8.30
CA SER A 44 9.14 9.46 7.94
C SER A 44 10.47 9.02 7.30
N TYR A 45 11.05 9.90 6.48
CA TYR A 45 12.36 9.66 5.86
C TYR A 45 13.49 9.62 6.89
N GLU A 46 13.53 10.57 7.83
CA GLU A 46 14.47 10.56 8.96
C GLU A 46 14.36 9.28 9.79
N MET A 47 13.16 8.70 9.90
CA MET A 47 12.89 7.44 10.59
C MET A 47 13.29 6.19 9.79
N GLY A 48 13.92 6.35 8.63
CA GLY A 48 14.44 5.26 7.80
C GLY A 48 13.42 4.67 6.81
N VAL A 49 12.33 5.40 6.52
CA VAL A 49 11.34 5.01 5.51
C VAL A 49 11.64 5.75 4.22
N HIS A 50 12.14 5.04 3.21
CA HIS A 50 12.59 5.65 1.95
C HIS A 50 11.69 5.30 0.76
N LYS A 51 10.57 4.60 1.01
CA LYS A 51 9.56 4.26 0.00
C LYS A 51 8.23 4.91 0.34
N ILE A 52 7.53 5.42 -0.67
CA ILE A 52 6.21 6.04 -0.52
C ILE A 52 5.23 5.48 -1.55
N LEU A 53 4.01 5.16 -1.10
CA LEU A 53 2.90 4.82 -1.99
C LEU A 53 2.20 6.11 -2.43
N LEU A 54 2.34 6.51 -3.68
CA LEU A 54 1.73 7.72 -4.22
C LEU A 54 0.37 7.40 -4.87
N ASN A 55 -0.71 7.82 -4.21
CA ASN A 55 -2.03 7.93 -4.82
C ASN A 55 -2.29 9.39 -5.15
N ARG A 56 -2.55 9.71 -6.42
CA ARG A 56 -2.44 11.08 -6.92
C ARG A 56 -3.40 12.05 -6.22
N SER A 57 -2.82 13.15 -5.74
CA SER A 57 -3.52 14.39 -5.40
C SER A 57 -2.53 15.54 -5.57
N LYS A 58 -3.03 16.73 -5.91
CA LYS A 58 -2.15 17.91 -6.13
C LYS A 58 -1.35 18.27 -4.88
N ASP A 59 -1.97 18.17 -3.71
CA ASP A 59 -1.32 18.48 -2.43
C ASP A 59 -0.22 17.45 -2.11
N LEU A 60 -0.46 16.16 -2.36
CA LEU A 60 0.54 15.12 -2.12
C LEU A 60 1.70 15.17 -3.13
N GLU A 61 1.42 15.43 -4.41
CA GLU A 61 2.44 15.66 -5.44
C GLU A 61 3.33 16.85 -5.04
N SER A 62 2.73 17.98 -4.64
CA SER A 62 3.46 19.17 -4.18
C SER A 62 4.26 18.91 -2.90
N ALA A 63 3.72 18.15 -1.95
CA ALA A 63 4.41 17.79 -0.72
C ALA A 63 5.61 16.87 -0.96
N LEU A 64 5.49 15.93 -1.90
CA LEU A 64 6.59 15.07 -2.30
C LEU A 64 7.70 15.89 -2.97
N ASP A 65 7.35 16.86 -3.82
CA ASP A 65 8.32 17.79 -4.42
C ASP A 65 9.07 18.60 -3.36
N ILE A 66 8.36 19.12 -2.34
CA ILE A 66 8.98 19.83 -1.19
C ILE A 66 9.97 18.90 -0.46
N SER A 67 9.55 17.66 -0.17
CA SER A 67 10.40 16.68 0.53
C SER A 67 11.67 16.34 -0.29
N ILE A 68 11.55 16.21 -1.61
CA ILE A 68 12.68 15.99 -2.51
C ILE A 68 13.61 17.21 -2.54
N GLN A 69 13.07 18.44 -2.56
CA GLN A 69 13.85 19.68 -2.45
C GLN A 69 14.60 19.76 -1.11
N ASN A 70 14.05 19.16 -0.05
CA ASN A 70 14.72 18.95 1.23
C ASN A 70 15.76 17.82 1.21
N SER A 71 16.16 17.37 0.01
CA SER A 71 17.18 16.34 -0.25
C SER A 71 16.77 14.89 0.06
N ASN A 72 15.49 14.63 0.37
CA ASN A 72 15.01 13.26 0.61
C ASN A 72 14.84 12.48 -0.71
N GLN A 73 15.50 11.32 -0.80
CA GLN A 73 15.55 10.49 -2.01
C GLN A 73 14.52 9.36 -1.94
N TRP A 74 13.28 9.66 -2.32
CA TRP A 74 12.19 8.69 -2.29
C TRP A 74 12.26 7.69 -3.44
N GLU A 75 11.98 6.42 -3.16
CA GLU A 75 11.48 5.46 -4.16
C GLU A 75 9.96 5.48 -4.13
N VAL A 76 9.35 5.72 -5.29
CA VAL A 76 7.90 5.86 -5.42
C VAL A 76 7.28 4.55 -5.91
N ILE A 77 6.16 4.19 -5.30
CA ILE A 77 5.23 3.17 -5.80
C ILE A 77 3.96 3.92 -6.19
N GLY A 78 3.65 3.97 -7.49
CA GLY A 78 2.43 4.60 -7.98
C GLY A 78 1.21 3.72 -7.75
N LYS A 79 0.03 4.33 -7.58
CA LYS A 79 -1.25 3.62 -7.55
C LYS A 79 -2.27 4.33 -8.44
N THR A 80 -2.93 3.57 -9.32
CA THR A 80 -3.89 4.11 -10.30
C THR A 80 -5.21 3.33 -10.25
N ASP A 81 -6.33 4.04 -10.44
CA ASP A 81 -7.69 3.48 -10.55
C ASP A 81 -8.16 3.35 -12.00
N VAL A 82 -7.23 3.49 -12.95
CA VAL A 82 -7.40 3.46 -14.42
C VAL A 82 -8.30 4.55 -15.01
N ALA A 83 -8.97 5.38 -14.21
CA ALA A 83 -9.85 6.43 -14.71
C ALA A 83 -9.07 7.52 -15.47
N ASN A 84 -7.87 7.85 -15.00
CA ASN A 84 -6.94 8.80 -15.63
C ASN A 84 -5.57 8.15 -15.92
N PHE A 85 -5.60 6.89 -16.36
CA PHE A 85 -4.43 6.02 -16.43
C PHE A 85 -3.20 6.66 -17.11
N ASP A 86 -3.34 7.21 -18.32
CA ASP A 86 -2.21 7.80 -19.05
C ASP A 86 -1.62 9.04 -18.35
N GLU A 87 -2.48 9.86 -17.73
CA GLU A 87 -2.04 11.00 -16.94
C GLU A 87 -1.30 10.53 -15.68
N ASP A 88 -1.78 9.47 -15.04
CA ASP A 88 -1.15 8.88 -13.87
C ASP A 88 0.26 8.40 -14.21
N LEU A 89 0.41 7.64 -15.31
CA LEU A 89 1.72 7.18 -15.79
C LEU A 89 2.66 8.35 -16.09
N SER A 90 2.15 9.41 -16.73
CA SER A 90 2.95 10.62 -16.99
C SER A 90 3.42 11.28 -15.71
N VAL A 91 2.58 11.37 -14.68
CA VAL A 91 3.00 11.92 -13.38
C VAL A 91 4.01 11.02 -12.70
N PHE A 92 3.76 9.71 -12.62
CA PHE A 92 4.68 8.76 -11.99
C PHE A 92 6.07 8.75 -12.64
N SER A 93 6.16 8.98 -13.95
CA SER A 93 7.44 9.08 -14.68
C SER A 93 8.32 10.27 -14.26
N LYS A 94 7.76 11.28 -13.59
CA LYS A 94 8.51 12.44 -13.08
C LYS A 94 9.28 12.13 -11.80
N TYR A 95 8.88 11.08 -11.10
CA TYR A 95 9.50 10.62 -9.86
C TYR A 95 10.36 9.39 -10.09
N ASN A 96 11.15 9.00 -9.09
CA ASN A 96 11.85 7.71 -9.05
C ASN A 96 10.86 6.56 -8.78
N THR A 97 9.91 6.38 -9.69
CA THR A 97 8.87 5.35 -9.61
C THR A 97 9.35 4.05 -10.25
N LYS A 98 9.25 2.94 -9.52
CA LYS A 98 9.59 1.60 -10.04
C LYS A 98 8.37 0.73 -10.31
N THR A 99 7.39 0.78 -9.41
CA THR A 99 6.24 -0.11 -9.40
C THR A 99 4.96 0.70 -9.50
N ILE A 100 3.98 0.23 -10.28
CA ILE A 100 2.64 0.81 -10.35
C ILE A 100 1.62 -0.26 -10.02
N ILE A 101 0.77 0.04 -9.04
CA ILE A 101 -0.27 -0.83 -8.53
C ILE A 101 -1.62 -0.44 -9.13
N LEU A 102 -2.30 -1.39 -9.77
CA LEU A 102 -3.71 -1.25 -10.12
C LEU A 102 -4.58 -1.33 -8.85
N ASP A 103 -5.48 -0.36 -8.69
CA ASP A 103 -6.33 -0.23 -7.51
C ASP A 103 -7.19 -1.47 -7.25
N GLY A 104 -7.31 -1.84 -5.97
CA GLY A 104 -7.98 -3.06 -5.58
C GLY A 104 -9.49 -3.07 -5.83
N PHE A 105 -10.15 -1.93 -6.01
CA PHE A 105 -11.54 -1.94 -6.49
C PHE A 105 -11.62 -2.41 -7.93
N PHE A 106 -10.80 -1.84 -8.82
CA PHE A 106 -10.76 -2.24 -10.22
C PHE A 106 -10.39 -3.72 -10.37
N VAL A 107 -9.35 -4.18 -9.67
CA VAL A 107 -8.90 -5.58 -9.72
C VAL A 107 -9.98 -6.53 -9.18
N ASP A 108 -10.54 -6.26 -7.99
CA ASP A 108 -11.53 -7.15 -7.38
C ASP A 108 -12.81 -7.24 -8.22
N GLU A 109 -13.28 -6.13 -8.79
CA GLU A 109 -14.46 -6.08 -9.67
C GLU A 109 -14.25 -6.89 -10.96
N ASN A 110 -13.09 -6.75 -11.62
CA ASN A 110 -12.81 -7.49 -12.84
C ASN A 110 -12.65 -9.00 -12.56
N ILE A 111 -12.08 -9.40 -11.42
CA ILE A 111 -12.05 -10.81 -11.00
C ILE A 111 -13.46 -11.35 -10.73
N GLU A 112 -14.33 -10.55 -10.13
CA GLU A 112 -15.72 -10.93 -9.86
C GLU A 112 -16.54 -11.12 -11.15
N ASN A 113 -16.33 -10.24 -12.13
CA ASN A 113 -17.02 -10.26 -13.41
C ASN A 113 -16.39 -11.23 -14.45
N ASN A 114 -15.34 -11.96 -14.09
CA ASN A 114 -14.53 -12.80 -14.99
C ASN A 114 -13.92 -12.03 -16.17
N SER A 115 -13.58 -10.76 -15.95
CA SER A 115 -12.97 -9.84 -16.92
C SER A 115 -11.46 -9.70 -16.69
N CYS A 116 -10.77 -10.80 -16.44
CA CYS A 116 -9.33 -10.81 -16.15
C CYS A 116 -8.48 -10.20 -17.28
N ASP A 117 -8.89 -10.34 -18.53
CA ASP A 117 -8.22 -9.75 -19.70
C ASP A 117 -8.09 -8.22 -19.59
N ASN A 118 -9.05 -7.57 -18.93
CA ASN A 118 -8.99 -6.13 -18.69
C ASN A 118 -7.87 -5.77 -17.70
N ILE A 119 -7.62 -6.61 -16.70
CA ILE A 119 -6.49 -6.46 -15.78
C ILE A 119 -5.18 -6.63 -16.56
N SER A 120 -5.06 -7.71 -17.34
CA SER A 120 -3.88 -8.00 -18.17
C SER A 120 -3.54 -6.86 -19.11
N TYR A 121 -4.55 -6.26 -19.77
CA TYR A 121 -4.37 -5.11 -20.64
C TYR A 121 -3.64 -3.96 -19.93
N TYR A 122 -4.13 -3.52 -18.77
CA TYR A 122 -3.49 -2.41 -18.04
C TYR A 122 -2.12 -2.79 -17.47
N LEU A 123 -1.93 -4.03 -17.02
CA LEU A 123 -0.62 -4.51 -16.56
C LEU A 123 0.41 -4.51 -17.71
N GLU A 124 0.01 -4.88 -18.92
CA GLU A 124 0.85 -4.79 -20.12
C GLU A 124 1.19 -3.33 -20.45
N GLN A 125 0.24 -2.40 -20.31
CA GLN A 125 0.52 -0.98 -20.51
C GLN A 125 1.52 -0.45 -19.47
N ILE A 126 1.34 -0.76 -18.18
CA ILE A 126 2.30 -0.41 -17.11
C ILE A 126 3.72 -0.90 -17.47
N LYS A 127 3.82 -2.18 -17.86
CA LYS A 127 5.08 -2.81 -18.26
C LYS A 127 5.70 -2.16 -19.49
N SER A 128 4.89 -1.84 -20.50
CA SER A 128 5.33 -1.18 -21.73
C SER A 128 5.82 0.24 -21.49
N SER A 129 5.32 0.90 -20.45
CA SER A 129 5.82 2.20 -19.98
C SER A 129 7.09 2.10 -19.12
N GLY A 130 7.64 0.89 -18.92
CA GLY A 130 8.90 0.66 -18.22
C GLY A 130 8.78 0.50 -16.70
N PHE A 131 7.57 0.37 -16.16
CA PHE A 131 7.33 0.14 -14.74
C PHE A 131 7.09 -1.34 -14.44
N VAL A 132 7.31 -1.73 -13.18
CA VAL A 132 6.94 -3.05 -12.66
C VAL A 132 5.42 -3.09 -12.46
N PRO A 133 4.69 -3.99 -13.14
CA PRO A 133 3.26 -4.14 -12.97
C PRO A 133 2.93 -4.82 -11.64
N ALA A 134 1.98 -4.24 -10.92
CA ALA A 134 1.50 -4.75 -9.64
C ALA A 134 -0.02 -4.60 -9.51
N ILE A 135 -0.62 -5.40 -8.64
CA ILE A 135 -2.07 -5.34 -8.35
C ILE A 135 -2.31 -5.16 -6.86
N GLU A 136 -3.42 -4.53 -6.47
CA GLU A 136 -3.98 -4.65 -5.14
C GLU A 136 -5.19 -5.60 -5.17
N THR A 137 -5.39 -6.37 -4.12
CA THR A 137 -6.70 -6.98 -3.84
C THR A 137 -7.18 -6.60 -2.45
N ARG A 138 -8.47 -6.29 -2.31
CA ARG A 138 -9.07 -5.94 -1.00
C ARG A 138 -9.73 -7.14 -0.34
N THR A 139 -9.88 -8.23 -1.08
CA THR A 139 -10.54 -9.47 -0.66
C THR A 139 -9.61 -10.68 -0.86
N PRO A 140 -8.46 -10.72 -0.16
CA PRO A 140 -7.42 -11.70 -0.42
C PRO A 140 -7.88 -13.16 -0.25
N PHE A 141 -8.81 -13.47 0.65
CA PHE A 141 -9.28 -14.85 0.84
C PHE A 141 -10.11 -15.37 -0.34
N LYS A 142 -10.88 -14.50 -0.99
CA LYS A 142 -11.69 -14.76 -2.19
C LYS A 142 -10.84 -14.73 -3.46
N ASN A 143 -9.95 -13.74 -3.58
CA ASN A 143 -9.32 -13.43 -4.86
C ASN A 143 -7.97 -14.11 -5.09
N ILE A 144 -7.12 -14.34 -4.06
CA ILE A 144 -5.85 -15.08 -4.27
C ILE A 144 -6.08 -16.46 -4.90
N PRO A 145 -7.06 -17.30 -4.44
CA PRO A 145 -7.32 -18.58 -5.08
C PRO A 145 -7.70 -18.50 -6.57
N LYS A 146 -8.32 -17.39 -6.98
CA LYS A 146 -8.71 -17.14 -8.38
C LYS A 146 -7.51 -16.65 -9.18
N ILE A 147 -6.75 -15.71 -8.63
CA ILE A 147 -5.52 -15.17 -9.23
C ILE A 147 -4.54 -16.30 -9.54
N VAL A 148 -4.26 -17.18 -8.56
CA VAL A 148 -3.31 -18.31 -8.72
C VAL A 148 -3.72 -19.29 -9.83
N LYS A 149 -5.01 -19.36 -10.18
CA LYS A 149 -5.53 -20.23 -11.25
C LYS A 149 -5.73 -19.52 -12.58
N SER A 150 -5.55 -18.20 -12.61
CA SER A 150 -5.80 -17.35 -13.76
C SER A 150 -4.49 -17.01 -14.49
N GLU A 151 -4.59 -16.68 -15.76
CA GLU A 151 -3.45 -16.28 -16.59
C GLU A 151 -2.83 -14.95 -16.11
N ILE A 152 -3.61 -14.09 -15.45
CA ILE A 152 -3.12 -12.81 -14.87
C ILE A 152 -1.96 -13.00 -13.89
N MET A 153 -1.78 -14.20 -13.35
CA MET A 153 -0.66 -14.54 -12.47
C MET A 153 0.71 -14.28 -13.12
N ALA A 154 0.79 -14.33 -14.45
CA ALA A 154 2.02 -14.06 -15.20
C ALA A 154 2.26 -12.56 -15.45
N ASP A 155 1.25 -11.70 -15.25
CA ASP A 155 1.25 -10.32 -15.76
C ASP A 155 1.71 -9.28 -14.73
N PHE A 156 1.84 -9.65 -13.46
CA PHE A 156 2.30 -8.77 -12.39
C PHE A 156 3.42 -9.42 -11.56
N ASP A 157 4.27 -8.60 -10.94
CA ASP A 157 5.40 -9.08 -10.11
C ASP A 157 5.17 -8.85 -8.61
N GLU A 158 4.34 -7.87 -8.27
CA GLU A 158 4.02 -7.52 -6.88
C GLU A 158 2.50 -7.48 -6.64
N ILE A 159 2.11 -7.84 -5.42
CA ILE A 159 0.72 -7.76 -4.96
C ILE A 159 0.62 -7.07 -3.62
N MET A 160 -0.29 -6.10 -3.53
CA MET A 160 -0.66 -5.44 -2.28
C MET A 160 -1.98 -5.99 -1.75
N LEU A 161 -2.05 -6.25 -0.44
CA LEU A 161 -3.29 -6.73 0.20
C LEU A 161 -3.40 -6.28 1.65
N PRO A 162 -4.62 -6.15 2.18
CA PRO A 162 -4.81 -5.86 3.60
C PRO A 162 -4.44 -7.07 4.46
N LEU A 163 -3.69 -6.84 5.53
CA LEU A 163 -3.44 -7.84 6.56
C LEU A 163 -3.30 -7.19 7.93
N ASN A 164 -4.21 -7.54 8.84
CA ASN A 164 -4.18 -7.12 10.24
C ASN A 164 -4.87 -8.16 11.12
N PHE A 165 -4.61 -8.11 12.42
CA PHE A 165 -5.12 -9.10 13.38
C PHE A 165 -6.66 -9.20 13.37
N TYR A 166 -7.38 -8.10 13.15
CA TYR A 166 -8.84 -8.08 13.20
C TYR A 166 -9.53 -8.55 11.92
N GLY A 167 -8.80 -8.76 10.82
CA GLY A 167 -9.43 -8.94 9.51
C GLY A 167 -10.14 -7.67 9.03
N TYR A 168 -9.78 -6.50 9.58
CA TYR A 168 -10.46 -5.24 9.30
C TYR A 168 -10.24 -4.82 7.85
N MET A 169 -11.34 -4.55 7.15
CA MET A 169 -11.37 -4.32 5.70
C MET A 169 -10.68 -5.44 4.90
N MET A 170 -10.90 -6.67 5.36
CA MET A 170 -10.57 -7.92 4.66
C MET A 170 -11.86 -8.74 4.54
N ASP A 171 -11.85 -9.77 3.70
CA ASP A 171 -12.95 -10.71 3.54
C ASP A 171 -12.86 -11.90 4.52
N CYS A 172 -12.51 -11.60 5.78
CA CYS A 172 -12.47 -12.56 6.88
C CYS A 172 -12.78 -11.88 8.22
N ASN A 173 -13.30 -12.65 9.18
CA ASN A 173 -13.49 -12.19 10.55
C ASN A 173 -12.32 -12.67 11.42
N PHE A 174 -11.42 -11.76 11.81
CA PHE A 174 -10.24 -12.02 12.65
C PHE A 174 -9.23 -13.02 12.09
N LEU A 175 -7.95 -12.78 12.34
CA LEU A 175 -6.87 -13.71 12.02
C LEU A 175 -6.63 -14.65 13.21
N ASN A 176 -7.67 -15.41 13.56
CA ASN A 176 -7.55 -16.57 14.44
C ASN A 176 -6.62 -17.64 13.82
N ASN A 177 -6.32 -18.72 14.56
CA ASN A 177 -5.39 -19.75 14.07
C ASN A 177 -5.77 -20.33 12.69
N GLU A 178 -7.06 -20.52 12.42
CA GLU A 178 -7.55 -21.04 11.15
C GLU A 178 -7.33 -20.04 10.00
N ASN A 179 -7.79 -18.80 10.16
CA ASN A 179 -7.64 -17.77 9.14
C ASN A 179 -6.18 -17.40 8.92
N LYS A 180 -5.36 -17.44 9.97
CA LYS A 180 -3.91 -17.25 9.88
C LYS A 180 -3.24 -18.33 9.04
N GLN A 181 -3.54 -19.61 9.30
CA GLN A 181 -3.01 -20.70 8.49
C GLN A 181 -3.48 -20.59 7.05
N LYS A 182 -4.77 -20.28 6.84
CA LYS A 182 -5.35 -20.12 5.51
C LYS A 182 -4.68 -19.00 4.72
N ILE A 183 -4.45 -17.82 5.32
CA ILE A 183 -3.76 -16.75 4.61
C ILE A 183 -2.30 -17.12 4.32
N GLN A 184 -1.59 -17.76 5.26
CA GLN A 184 -0.22 -18.24 5.01
C GLN A 184 -0.16 -19.21 3.81
N ASP A 185 -1.09 -20.16 3.74
CA ASP A 185 -1.18 -21.09 2.60
C ASP A 185 -1.47 -20.36 1.28
N LEU A 186 -2.26 -19.28 1.30
CA LEU A 186 -2.53 -18.47 0.11
C LEU A 186 -1.30 -17.67 -0.31
N LEU A 187 -0.62 -17.01 0.62
CA LEU A 187 0.58 -16.21 0.34
C LEU A 187 1.71 -17.08 -0.23
N SER A 188 1.89 -18.30 0.30
CA SER A 188 2.91 -19.24 -0.19
C SER A 188 2.76 -19.64 -1.66
N LYS A 189 1.55 -19.52 -2.23
CA LYS A 189 1.22 -19.88 -3.62
C LYS A 189 1.48 -18.76 -4.61
N LEU A 190 1.67 -17.52 -4.15
CA LEU A 190 1.83 -16.39 -5.03
C LEU A 190 3.21 -16.41 -5.71
N ASN A 191 4.30 -16.71 -5.01
CA ASN A 191 5.66 -16.53 -5.58
C ASN A 191 5.83 -15.14 -6.24
N LYS A 192 5.28 -14.11 -5.58
CA LYS A 192 5.31 -12.69 -5.93
C LYS A 192 5.84 -11.92 -4.74
N LYS A 193 6.28 -10.68 -4.96
CA LYS A 193 6.54 -9.78 -3.85
C LYS A 193 5.23 -9.38 -3.19
N ILE A 194 5.14 -9.51 -1.87
CA ILE A 194 3.91 -9.25 -1.11
C ILE A 194 4.08 -7.99 -0.26
N ILE A 195 3.23 -7.01 -0.53
CA ILE A 195 3.10 -5.78 0.26
C ILE A 195 1.83 -5.89 1.10
N VAL A 196 1.94 -5.80 2.42
CA VAL A 196 0.75 -5.78 3.28
C VAL A 196 0.40 -4.34 3.67
N ASN A 197 -0.87 -3.95 3.49
CA ASN A 197 -1.39 -2.66 3.91
C ASN A 197 -2.44 -2.82 5.03
N ARG A 198 -2.98 -1.68 5.50
CA ARG A 198 -3.97 -1.62 6.60
C ARG A 198 -3.53 -2.35 7.86
N THR A 199 -2.22 -2.40 8.11
CA THR A 199 -1.59 -3.14 9.22
C THR A 199 -2.12 -2.71 10.60
N LEU A 200 -2.47 -1.42 10.74
CA LEU A 200 -3.01 -0.85 11.97
C LEU A 200 -4.55 -0.91 12.06
N ALA A 201 -5.23 -1.59 11.15
CA ALA A 201 -6.70 -1.60 11.07
C ALA A 201 -7.28 -0.18 11.12
N THR A 202 -6.74 0.72 10.30
CA THR A 202 -7.04 2.17 10.30
C THR A 202 -6.76 2.88 11.64
N GLY A 203 -5.86 2.38 12.48
CA GLY A 203 -5.53 2.95 13.79
C GLY A 203 -6.43 2.45 14.93
N ILE A 204 -7.14 1.34 14.73
CA ILE A 204 -7.78 0.59 15.82
C ILE A 204 -6.71 -0.22 16.56
N LEU A 205 -5.76 -0.82 15.84
CA LEU A 205 -4.62 -1.52 16.42
C LEU A 205 -3.49 -0.56 16.74
N GLN A 206 -2.88 -0.72 17.92
CA GLN A 206 -1.64 -0.02 18.25
C GLN A 206 -0.47 -0.59 17.45
N PRO A 207 0.55 0.21 17.08
CA PRO A 207 1.68 -0.27 16.30
C PRO A 207 2.38 -1.50 16.92
N GLU A 208 2.64 -1.47 18.22
CA GLU A 208 3.30 -2.58 18.91
C GLU A 208 2.53 -3.90 18.79
N GLU A 209 1.20 -3.86 18.90
CA GLU A 209 0.34 -5.03 18.78
C GLU A 209 0.30 -5.54 17.33
N ALA A 210 0.14 -4.62 16.37
CA ALA A 210 0.09 -4.94 14.95
C ALA A 210 1.37 -5.62 14.47
N TYR A 211 2.54 -5.08 14.80
CA TYR A 211 3.80 -5.62 14.29
C TYR A 211 4.28 -6.85 15.07
N LYS A 212 3.95 -7.00 16.35
CA LYS A 212 4.07 -8.31 17.05
C LYS A 212 3.28 -9.41 16.37
N PHE A 213 2.10 -9.10 15.85
CA PHE A 213 1.31 -10.06 15.08
C PHE A 213 1.96 -10.37 13.73
N LEU A 214 2.29 -9.33 12.94
CA LEU A 214 2.79 -9.49 11.57
C LEU A 214 4.14 -10.22 11.46
N VAL A 215 5.02 -10.12 12.46
CA VAL A 215 6.29 -10.88 12.44
C VAL A 215 6.10 -12.40 12.50
N ASN A 216 4.90 -12.87 12.81
CA ASN A 216 4.55 -14.28 12.86
C ASN A 216 3.80 -14.75 11.60
N VAL A 217 3.76 -13.95 10.53
CA VAL A 217 3.17 -14.32 9.23
C VAL A 217 4.27 -14.30 8.16
N ASP A 218 4.56 -15.47 7.60
CA ASP A 218 5.60 -15.65 6.59
C ASP A 218 5.22 -15.03 5.24
N ASN A 219 6.21 -14.92 4.35
CA ASN A 219 6.05 -14.47 2.96
C ASN A 219 5.57 -13.02 2.80
N ILE A 220 5.82 -12.14 3.77
CA ILE A 220 5.55 -10.70 3.65
C ILE A 220 6.88 -10.00 3.33
N ASP A 221 7.01 -9.34 2.19
CA ASP A 221 8.25 -8.64 1.84
C ASP A 221 8.29 -7.21 2.39
N SER A 222 7.15 -6.53 2.36
CA SER A 222 7.02 -5.12 2.71
C SER A 222 5.76 -4.84 3.51
N VAL A 223 5.82 -3.84 4.39
CA VAL A 223 4.64 -3.29 5.09
C VAL A 223 4.38 -1.87 4.61
N CYS A 224 3.11 -1.55 4.33
CA CYS A 224 2.66 -0.22 3.93
C CYS A 224 1.73 0.36 5.02
N VAL A 225 2.16 1.45 5.65
CA VAL A 225 1.46 2.05 6.79
C VAL A 225 1.35 3.56 6.63
N GLY A 226 0.16 4.10 6.87
CA GLY A 226 -0.07 5.54 6.86
C GLY A 226 0.00 6.13 8.26
N VAL A 227 0.63 7.29 8.35
CA VAL A 227 0.69 8.16 9.54
C VAL A 227 0.29 9.56 9.13
N ALA A 228 -0.34 10.31 10.03
CA ALA A 228 -0.82 11.66 9.77
C ALA A 228 -0.03 12.72 10.54
N LYS A 229 0.79 12.34 11.52
CA LYS A 229 1.53 13.31 12.35
C LYS A 229 2.99 12.94 12.47
N VAL A 230 3.82 13.94 12.76
CA VAL A 230 5.25 13.76 13.04
C VAL A 230 5.45 12.82 14.23
N GLU A 231 4.66 12.98 15.28
CA GLU A 231 4.71 12.13 16.48
C GLU A 231 4.27 10.68 16.17
N GLU A 232 3.26 10.51 15.31
CA GLU A 232 2.82 9.19 14.85
C GLU A 232 3.92 8.51 14.01
N ALA A 233 4.62 9.27 13.17
CA ALA A 233 5.75 8.76 12.39
C ALA A 233 6.89 8.30 13.32
N GLU A 234 7.26 9.11 14.32
CA GLU A 234 8.27 8.76 15.31
C GLU A 234 7.92 7.47 16.05
N GLU A 235 6.72 7.38 16.62
CA GLU A 235 6.28 6.22 17.37
C GLU A 235 6.20 4.97 16.47
N THR A 236 5.46 5.08 15.37
CA THR A 236 5.12 3.94 14.51
C THR A 236 6.36 3.36 13.86
N PHE A 237 7.22 4.19 13.24
CA PHE A 237 8.39 3.69 12.55
C PHE A 237 9.49 3.24 13.52
N SER A 238 9.62 3.85 14.70
CA SER A 238 10.51 3.33 15.75
C SER A 238 10.12 1.91 16.17
N ILE A 239 8.82 1.61 16.23
CA ILE A 239 8.31 0.28 16.57
C ILE A 239 8.57 -0.69 15.42
N ILE A 240 8.20 -0.34 14.18
CA ILE A 240 8.36 -1.22 13.01
C ILE A 240 9.83 -1.61 12.81
N ASN A 241 10.75 -0.66 12.98
CA ASN A 241 12.17 -0.91 12.83
C ASN A 241 12.72 -1.97 13.82
N LYS A 242 12.05 -2.24 14.95
CA LYS A 242 12.42 -3.34 15.88
C LYS A 242 12.08 -4.72 15.34
N TYR A 243 11.12 -4.79 14.41
CA TYR A 243 10.54 -6.02 13.87
C TYR A 243 11.02 -6.33 12.44
N LYS A 244 11.67 -5.36 11.80
CA LYS A 244 12.26 -5.44 10.46
C LYS A 244 13.45 -6.41 10.43
N SER A 245 13.52 -7.24 9.39
CA SER A 245 14.58 -8.25 9.20
C SER A 245 15.93 -7.66 8.82
#